data_AF-A0A6G3Q1F0-F1
#
_entry.id   AF-A0A6G3Q1F0-F1
#
_cell.length_a   1.000
_cell.length_b   1.000
_cell.length_c   1.000
_cell.angle_alpha   90.00
_cell.angle_beta   90.00
_cell.angle_gamma   90.00
#
_symmetry.space_group_name_H-M   'P 1'
#
loop_
_entity.id
_entity.type
_entity.pdbx_description
1 polymer ?
#
loop_
_entity_poly.entity_id
_entity_poly.type
_entity_poly.pdbx_seq_one_letter_code
_entity_poly.pdbx_strand_id
1 'polypeptide(L)'
;MMDVRRAHERHPGGDRAAGIESRHAFSFGPHYDPDNLRFGAMIACNEERLAPGAGFDEHPHSHTEIVTWVTEGALTHRDSTGHETVVVPGEVQRLSAAAGVRHVERNEGDSPLTFIQTWLAPLTPGGTPSYETVHGIADSTPYAVPEAGAMLHVRRLTAGERTAVPDAAYVYVHVVRGEVRLGPEKLGPGDAARITQAEGVEAIGVTASELLLWEM
;
A
#
# COMPACT_ATOMS: atom_id res chain seq x y z
N MET A 1 -14.13 -4.83 -15.62
CA MET A 1 -13.58 -6.21 -15.65
C MET A 1 -12.78 -6.43 -14.37
N MET A 2 -12.84 -7.60 -13.75
CA MET A 2 -12.09 -7.92 -12.52
C MET A 2 -11.00 -8.94 -12.81
N ASP A 3 -9.79 -8.67 -12.34
CA ASP A 3 -8.60 -9.51 -12.44
C ASP A 3 -8.05 -9.77 -11.03
N VAL A 4 -8.06 -11.02 -10.58
CA VAL A 4 -7.60 -11.43 -9.24
C VAL A 4 -6.12 -11.76 -9.28
N ARG A 5 -5.35 -11.19 -8.36
CA ARG A 5 -3.92 -11.41 -8.18
C ARG A 5 -3.70 -12.13 -6.86
N ARG A 6 -3.16 -13.35 -6.91
CA ARG A 6 -2.99 -14.14 -5.69
C ARG A 6 -1.70 -13.76 -4.95
N ALA A 7 -1.75 -13.81 -3.64
CA ALA A 7 -0.61 -13.48 -2.77
C ALA A 7 0.64 -14.29 -3.12
N HIS A 8 0.46 -15.58 -3.42
CA HIS A 8 1.55 -16.49 -3.74
C HIS A 8 2.16 -16.28 -5.13
N GLU A 9 1.49 -15.51 -6.00
CA GLU A 9 2.00 -15.12 -7.32
C GLU A 9 2.81 -13.81 -7.28
N ARG A 10 2.75 -13.07 -6.16
CA ARG A 10 3.55 -11.86 -5.96
C ARG A 10 5.03 -12.21 -5.94
N HIS A 11 5.83 -11.42 -6.65
CA HIS A 11 7.26 -11.69 -6.77
C HIS A 11 7.94 -11.56 -5.40
N PRO A 12 8.70 -12.59 -4.94
CA PRO A 12 9.49 -12.47 -3.72
C PRO A 12 10.70 -11.56 -3.96
N GLY A 13 10.85 -10.54 -3.12
CA GLY A 13 11.99 -9.62 -3.11
C GLY A 13 12.60 -9.48 -1.72
N GLY A 14 13.34 -8.40 -1.51
CA GLY A 14 14.04 -8.08 -0.28
C GLY A 14 15.44 -8.69 -0.18
N ASP A 15 16.02 -8.58 1.00
CA ASP A 15 17.31 -9.16 1.39
C ASP A 15 17.14 -9.94 2.70
N ARG A 16 16.95 -11.25 2.58
CA ARG A 16 16.76 -12.14 3.74
C ARG A 16 17.95 -12.12 4.70
N ALA A 17 19.17 -11.90 4.21
CA ALA A 17 20.35 -11.83 5.08
C ALA A 17 20.35 -10.55 5.92
N ALA A 18 19.77 -9.47 5.39
CA ALA A 18 19.52 -8.22 6.11
C ALA A 18 18.20 -8.21 6.91
N GLY A 19 17.45 -9.32 6.94
CA GLY A 19 16.17 -9.41 7.65
C GLY A 19 15.00 -8.72 6.93
N ILE A 20 15.07 -8.59 5.61
CA ILE A 20 14.08 -7.93 4.75
C ILE A 20 13.42 -8.98 3.87
N GLU A 21 12.10 -9.14 3.98
CA GLU A 21 11.30 -9.94 3.05
C GLU A 21 10.24 -9.07 2.39
N SER A 22 10.23 -9.04 1.06
CA SER A 22 9.31 -8.23 0.27
C SER A 22 8.43 -9.10 -0.64
N ARG A 23 7.19 -8.68 -0.89
CA ARG A 23 6.30 -9.27 -1.91
C ARG A 23 5.81 -8.18 -2.83
N HIS A 24 6.19 -8.22 -4.11
CA HIS A 24 5.87 -7.16 -5.07
C HIS A 24 4.67 -7.55 -5.94
N ALA A 25 3.67 -6.68 -6.02
CA ALA A 25 2.52 -6.87 -6.91
C ALA A 25 2.79 -6.44 -8.36
N PHE A 26 3.85 -5.67 -8.59
CA PHE A 26 4.26 -5.11 -9.88
C PHE A 26 5.75 -5.36 -10.11
N SER A 27 6.23 -5.05 -11.32
CA SER A 27 7.67 -4.92 -11.58
C SER A 27 8.31 -3.94 -10.62
N PHE A 28 9.38 -4.37 -9.92
CA PHE A 28 10.00 -3.57 -8.88
C PHE A 28 11.46 -3.98 -8.66
N GLY A 29 12.34 -2.99 -8.50
CA GLY A 29 13.78 -3.21 -8.36
C GLY A 29 14.35 -4.01 -9.55
N PRO A 30 15.06 -5.11 -9.31
CA PRO A 30 15.65 -5.94 -10.39
C PRO A 30 14.62 -6.83 -11.11
N HIS A 31 13.40 -6.99 -10.55
CA HIS A 31 12.36 -7.80 -11.17
C HIS A 31 11.59 -7.01 -12.23
N TYR A 32 11.48 -7.58 -13.42
CA TYR A 32 10.81 -6.98 -14.56
C TYR A 32 9.84 -7.96 -15.22
N ASP A 33 8.58 -7.54 -15.31
CA ASP A 33 7.49 -8.13 -16.06
C ASP A 33 6.86 -7.00 -16.91
N PRO A 34 7.05 -7.01 -18.25
CA PRO A 34 6.58 -5.93 -19.13
C PRO A 34 5.05 -5.76 -19.12
N ASP A 35 4.30 -6.80 -18.75
CA ASP A 35 2.84 -6.78 -18.73
C ASP A 35 2.29 -6.34 -17.36
N ASN A 36 3.16 -6.07 -16.38
CA ASN A 36 2.78 -5.75 -15.00
C ASN A 36 3.56 -4.55 -14.43
N LEU A 37 3.57 -3.44 -15.18
CA LEU A 37 4.27 -2.21 -14.81
C LEU A 37 3.43 -1.23 -13.98
N ARG A 38 2.10 -1.20 -14.21
CA ARG A 38 1.20 -0.26 -13.54
C ARG A 38 -0.26 -0.70 -13.61
N PHE A 39 -1.10 -0.12 -12.76
CA PHE A 39 -2.55 -0.22 -12.81
C PHE A 39 -3.18 1.10 -12.35
N GLY A 40 -3.86 1.82 -13.24
CA GLY A 40 -4.26 3.21 -12.95
C GLY A 40 -3.03 4.07 -12.64
N ALA A 41 -3.08 4.84 -11.54
CA ALA A 41 -1.93 5.60 -11.03
C ALA A 41 -0.90 4.72 -10.29
N MET A 42 -1.28 3.52 -9.83
CA MET A 42 -0.42 2.66 -9.04
C MET A 42 0.70 2.02 -9.87
N ILE A 43 1.94 2.15 -9.39
CA ILE A 43 3.15 1.58 -9.99
C ILE A 43 3.85 0.57 -9.07
N ALA A 44 3.56 0.58 -7.78
CA ALA A 44 3.98 -0.46 -6.84
C ALA A 44 2.93 -0.67 -5.74
N CYS A 45 2.87 -1.90 -5.24
CA CYS A 45 2.16 -2.27 -4.03
C CYS A 45 2.93 -3.44 -3.43
N ASN A 46 3.79 -3.11 -2.46
CA ASN A 46 4.71 -4.04 -1.85
C ASN A 46 4.27 -4.32 -0.42
N GLU A 47 4.35 -5.58 -0.02
CA GLU A 47 4.26 -5.96 1.39
C GLU A 47 5.67 -6.21 1.88
N GLU A 48 6.06 -5.49 2.92
CA GLU A 48 7.39 -5.49 3.48
C GLU A 48 7.33 -6.08 4.88
N ARG A 49 8.21 -7.03 5.17
CA ARG A 49 8.37 -7.69 6.47
C ARG A 49 9.81 -7.55 6.92
N LEU A 50 10.00 -6.81 8.01
CA LEU A 50 11.32 -6.42 8.53
C LEU A 50 11.55 -7.02 9.92
N ALA A 51 12.65 -7.73 10.09
CA ALA A 51 13.14 -8.13 11.40
C ALA A 51 13.56 -6.90 12.25
N PRO A 52 13.63 -7.02 13.59
CA PRO A 52 14.20 -5.97 14.44
C PRO A 52 15.57 -5.51 13.95
N GLY A 53 15.76 -4.20 13.80
CA GLY A 53 16.98 -3.58 13.30
C GLY A 53 17.14 -3.55 11.77
N ALA A 54 16.32 -4.29 11.02
CA ALA A 54 16.32 -4.29 9.56
C ALA A 54 15.66 -3.03 9.00
N GLY A 55 15.95 -2.70 7.74
CA GLY A 55 15.42 -1.51 7.10
C GLY A 55 16.09 -1.20 5.78
N PHE A 56 15.60 -0.15 5.13
CA PHE A 56 16.13 0.38 3.89
C PHE A 56 17.07 1.54 4.22
N ASP A 57 18.33 1.41 3.81
CA ASP A 57 19.32 2.48 3.93
C ASP A 57 18.93 3.70 3.09
N GLU A 58 19.64 4.81 3.27
CA GLU A 58 19.26 6.08 2.65
C GLU A 58 19.26 6.00 1.12
N HIS A 59 18.09 6.21 0.53
CA HIS A 59 17.89 6.13 -0.92
C HIS A 59 17.04 7.30 -1.44
N PRO A 60 17.24 7.71 -2.70
CA PRO A 60 16.48 8.80 -3.30
C PRO A 60 15.16 8.32 -3.91
N HIS A 61 14.15 9.19 -3.86
CA HIS A 61 12.94 9.12 -4.67
C HIS A 61 12.69 10.45 -5.36
N SER A 62 12.00 10.41 -6.50
CA SER A 62 11.53 11.59 -7.22
C SER A 62 10.28 11.23 -8.00
N HIS A 63 9.36 12.18 -8.15
CA HIS A 63 8.16 12.03 -8.99
C HIS A 63 7.32 10.80 -8.62
N THR A 64 7.10 10.57 -7.33
CA THR A 64 6.34 9.43 -6.80
C THR A 64 5.65 9.84 -5.51
N GLU A 65 4.38 9.45 -5.36
CA GLU A 65 3.65 9.50 -4.10
C GLU A 65 3.78 8.14 -3.41
N ILE A 66 4.46 8.11 -2.27
CA ILE A 66 4.69 6.89 -1.49
C ILE A 66 3.75 6.91 -0.30
N VAL A 67 2.87 5.91 -0.22
CA VAL A 67 1.89 5.76 0.86
C VAL A 67 2.13 4.44 1.58
N THR A 68 2.43 4.52 2.87
CA THR A 68 2.70 3.38 3.74
C THR A 68 1.55 3.16 4.71
N TRP A 69 1.10 1.91 4.80
CA TRP A 69 0.13 1.42 5.79
C TRP A 69 0.79 0.38 6.69
N VAL A 70 1.02 0.72 7.96
CA VAL A 70 1.61 -0.21 8.93
C VAL A 70 0.53 -1.15 9.46
N THR A 71 0.86 -2.43 9.53
CA THR A 71 -0.07 -3.50 9.95
C THR A 71 0.38 -4.20 11.23
N GLU A 72 1.68 -4.19 11.51
CA GLU A 72 2.32 -4.79 12.68
C GLU A 72 3.64 -4.06 12.96
N GLY A 73 4.02 -3.91 14.23
CA GLY A 73 5.29 -3.26 14.62
C GLY A 73 5.24 -1.75 14.46
N ALA A 74 6.41 -1.12 14.27
CA ALA A 74 6.54 0.32 14.11
C ALA A 74 7.62 0.67 13.09
N LEU A 75 7.29 1.52 12.13
CA LEU A 75 8.21 1.98 11.09
C LEU A 75 8.80 3.34 11.50
N THR A 76 10.12 3.41 11.67
CA THR A 76 10.83 4.69 11.81
C THR A 76 11.18 5.23 10.43
N HIS A 77 10.67 6.42 10.12
CA HIS A 77 10.99 7.18 8.91
C HIS A 77 11.88 8.37 9.25
N ARG A 78 12.89 8.63 8.43
CA ARG A 78 13.73 9.85 8.46
C ARG A 78 13.96 10.33 7.04
N ASP A 79 13.86 11.64 6.78
CA ASP A 79 14.16 12.20 5.45
C ASP A 79 15.07 13.43 5.44
N SER A 80 15.57 13.75 4.24
CA SER A 80 16.46 14.89 3.99
C SER A 80 15.81 16.26 4.19
N THR A 81 14.49 16.32 4.41
CA THR A 81 13.77 17.55 4.74
C THR A 81 13.63 17.78 6.24
N GLY A 82 14.15 16.85 7.04
CA GLY A 82 14.22 16.96 8.50
C GLY A 82 13.05 16.31 9.24
N HIS A 83 12.18 15.55 8.56
CA HIS A 83 11.16 14.78 9.25
C HIS A 83 11.75 13.52 9.86
N GLU A 84 11.34 13.22 11.09
CA GLU A 84 11.61 11.98 11.80
C GLU A 84 10.32 11.58 12.51
N THR A 85 9.81 10.39 12.20
CA THR A 85 8.54 9.92 12.77
C THR A 85 8.55 8.41 12.95
N VAL A 86 7.70 7.94 13.86
CA VAL A 86 7.42 6.52 14.05
C VAL A 86 5.96 6.29 13.67
N VAL A 87 5.71 5.43 12.70
CA VAL A 87 4.40 5.10 12.15
C VAL A 87 3.98 3.74 12.69
N VAL A 88 2.80 3.67 13.30
CA VAL A 88 2.31 2.45 13.99
C VAL A 88 1.05 1.89 13.31
N PRO A 89 0.56 0.69 13.68
CA PRO A 89 -0.51 0.05 12.95
C PRO A 89 -1.80 0.88 12.93
N GLY A 90 -2.41 0.99 11.75
CA GLY A 90 -3.62 1.79 11.54
C GLY A 90 -3.37 3.26 11.17
N GLU A 91 -2.10 3.66 11.03
CA GLU A 91 -1.70 4.98 10.55
C GLU A 91 -1.27 4.92 9.09
N VAL A 92 -1.55 6.01 8.37
CA VAL A 92 -0.98 6.26 7.05
C VAL A 92 0.19 7.20 7.18
N GLN A 93 1.29 6.84 6.53
CA GLN A 93 2.36 7.76 6.20
C GLN A 93 2.31 8.05 4.71
N ARG A 94 2.40 9.32 4.33
CA ARG A 94 2.58 9.73 2.95
C ARG A 94 3.83 10.58 2.79
N LEU A 95 4.66 10.19 1.85
CA LEU A 95 5.77 10.97 1.34
C LEU A 95 5.52 11.31 -0.13
N SER A 96 5.29 12.59 -0.42
CA SER A 96 5.37 13.10 -1.79
C SER A 96 6.83 13.40 -2.12
N ALA A 97 7.42 12.62 -3.02
CA ALA A 97 8.83 12.80 -3.40
C ALA A 97 9.05 14.03 -4.30
N ALA A 98 8.00 14.50 -5.01
CA ALA A 98 8.01 15.69 -5.85
C ALA A 98 9.26 15.80 -6.74
N ALA A 99 10.07 16.86 -6.65
CA ALA A 99 11.32 17.01 -7.41
C ALA A 99 12.50 16.17 -6.87
N GLY A 100 12.42 15.66 -5.64
CA GLY A 100 13.45 14.80 -5.07
C GLY A 100 13.53 14.83 -3.55
N VAL A 101 13.60 13.67 -2.91
CA VAL A 101 13.82 13.49 -1.47
C VAL A 101 14.71 12.27 -1.24
N ARG A 102 15.56 12.30 -0.21
CA ARG A 102 16.24 11.11 0.30
C ARG A 102 15.62 10.70 1.61
N HIS A 103 15.44 9.40 1.83
CA HIS A 103 14.86 8.91 3.07
C HIS A 103 15.40 7.56 3.50
N VAL A 104 15.18 7.25 4.76
CA VAL A 104 15.56 6.03 5.47
C VAL A 104 14.31 5.49 6.17
N GLU A 105 14.07 4.19 6.05
CA GLU A 105 12.91 3.50 6.64
C GLU A 105 13.42 2.28 7.39
N ARG A 106 13.26 2.23 8.72
CA ARG A 106 13.81 1.14 9.56
C ARG A 106 12.82 0.62 10.57
N ASN A 107 12.97 -0.66 10.90
CA ASN A 107 12.43 -1.23 12.13
C ASN A 107 13.42 -0.99 13.28
N GLU A 108 13.26 0.11 14.01
CA GLU A 108 14.05 0.39 15.22
C GLU A 108 13.43 -0.24 16.49
N GLY A 109 12.32 -0.97 16.34
CA GLY A 109 11.65 -1.69 17.43
C GLY A 109 12.30 -3.04 17.75
N ASP A 110 11.76 -3.69 18.79
CA ASP A 110 12.19 -5.02 19.26
C ASP A 110 11.37 -6.18 18.65
N SER A 111 10.34 -5.86 17.89
CA SER A 111 9.36 -6.79 17.33
C SER A 111 9.37 -6.72 15.80
N PRO A 112 8.93 -7.78 15.07
CA PRO A 112 8.79 -7.72 13.62
C PRO A 112 7.87 -6.56 13.18
N LEU A 113 8.19 -5.98 12.03
CA LEU A 113 7.43 -4.92 11.38
C LEU A 113 6.86 -5.46 10.08
N THR A 114 5.55 -5.29 9.85
CA THR A 114 4.89 -5.57 8.58
C THR A 114 4.13 -4.34 8.10
N PHE A 115 4.36 -3.91 6.86
CA PHE A 115 3.63 -2.80 6.24
C PHE A 115 3.37 -3.01 4.76
N ILE A 116 2.36 -2.33 4.24
CA ILE A 116 2.07 -2.24 2.81
C ILE A 116 2.51 -0.87 2.31
N GLN A 117 3.43 -0.83 1.34
CA GLN A 117 3.86 0.40 0.70
C GLN A 117 3.34 0.46 -0.74
N THR A 118 2.56 1.50 -1.03
CA THR A 118 1.99 1.75 -2.35
C THR A 118 2.67 2.96 -2.97
N TRP A 119 3.10 2.83 -4.22
CA TRP A 119 3.66 3.95 -4.98
C TRP A 119 2.71 4.33 -6.09
N LEU A 120 2.42 5.62 -6.20
CA LEU A 120 1.57 6.18 -7.24
C LEU A 120 2.35 7.16 -8.11
N ALA A 121 2.11 7.10 -9.42
CA ALA A 121 2.59 8.09 -10.36
C ALA A 121 1.83 9.41 -10.15
N PRO A 122 2.52 10.55 -9.96
CA PRO A 122 1.87 11.84 -9.81
C PRO A 122 1.29 12.31 -11.15
N LEU A 123 0.23 13.11 -11.09
CA LEU A 123 -0.41 13.77 -12.23
C LEU A 123 0.51 14.78 -12.91
N THR A 124 1.34 15.47 -12.12
CA THR A 124 2.30 16.46 -12.60
C THR A 124 3.68 16.22 -11.98
N PRO A 125 4.77 16.29 -12.77
CA PRO A 125 6.12 16.21 -12.24
C PRO A 125 6.55 17.53 -11.57
N GLY A 126 7.50 17.44 -10.65
CA GLY A 126 8.09 18.57 -9.95
C GLY A 126 7.40 18.90 -8.63
N GLY A 127 7.61 20.12 -8.13
CA GLY A 127 7.11 20.58 -6.83
C GLY A 127 8.12 20.37 -5.68
N THR A 128 7.68 20.75 -4.48
CA THR A 128 8.46 20.59 -3.24
C THR A 128 8.04 19.31 -2.53
N PRO A 129 8.97 18.47 -2.05
CA PRO A 129 8.60 17.30 -1.27
C PRO A 129 7.75 17.66 -0.06
N SER A 130 6.82 16.78 0.30
CA SER A 130 5.98 16.94 1.47
C SER A 130 5.82 15.60 2.18
N TYR A 131 5.59 15.67 3.48
CA TYR A 131 5.46 14.50 4.34
C TYR A 131 4.29 14.71 5.30
N GLU A 132 3.48 13.67 5.48
CA GLU A 132 2.42 13.67 6.47
C GLU A 132 2.20 12.29 7.08
N THR A 133 1.72 12.29 8.33
CA THR A 133 1.21 11.11 9.02
C THR A 133 -0.24 11.37 9.41
N VAL A 134 -1.12 10.44 9.05
CA VAL A 134 -2.54 10.49 9.38
C VAL A 134 -2.86 9.38 10.35
N HIS A 135 -3.33 9.78 11.52
CA HIS A 135 -3.72 8.88 12.59
C HIS A 135 -5.20 8.49 12.46
N GLY A 136 -5.50 7.20 12.61
CA GLY A 136 -6.86 6.72 12.81
C GLY A 136 -7.81 7.03 11.64
N ILE A 137 -7.41 6.67 10.41
CA ILE A 137 -8.32 6.76 9.26
C ILE A 137 -9.60 5.98 9.58
N ALA A 138 -10.71 6.73 9.59
CA ALA A 138 -12.03 6.21 9.84
C ALA A 138 -12.53 5.43 8.63
N ASP A 139 -13.23 4.33 8.86
CA ASP A 139 -13.78 3.48 7.81
C ASP A 139 -14.75 4.23 6.87
N SER A 140 -15.35 5.34 7.32
CA SER A 140 -16.26 6.16 6.50
C SER A 140 -15.56 7.24 5.67
N THR A 141 -14.30 7.56 5.97
CA THR A 141 -13.62 8.74 5.41
C THR A 141 -12.39 8.30 4.61
N PRO A 142 -12.43 8.37 3.27
CA PRO A 142 -11.26 8.08 2.46
C PRO A 142 -10.18 9.16 2.66
N TYR A 143 -8.94 8.74 2.49
CA TYR A 143 -7.77 9.62 2.51
C TYR A 143 -7.39 9.97 1.07
N ALA A 144 -7.42 11.27 0.74
CA ALA A 144 -7.14 11.75 -0.60
C ALA A 144 -5.62 11.87 -0.83
N VAL A 145 -5.18 11.45 -2.02
CA VAL A 145 -3.84 11.69 -2.55
C VAL A 145 -3.99 12.49 -3.86
N PRO A 146 -4.30 13.80 -3.76
CA PRO A 146 -4.74 14.59 -4.92
C PRO A 146 -3.66 14.71 -6.00
N GLU A 147 -2.39 14.69 -5.61
CA GLU A 147 -1.23 14.73 -6.50
C GLU A 147 -1.16 13.52 -7.43
N ALA A 148 -1.76 12.39 -7.05
CA ALA A 148 -1.89 11.19 -7.89
C ALA A 148 -3.31 11.00 -8.45
N GLY A 149 -4.26 11.89 -8.12
CA GLY A 149 -5.67 11.74 -8.48
C GLY A 149 -6.30 10.47 -7.88
N ALA A 150 -5.87 10.08 -6.68
CA ALA A 150 -6.27 8.82 -6.06
C ALA A 150 -6.87 9.03 -4.65
N MET A 151 -7.65 8.05 -4.19
CA MET A 151 -8.18 8.01 -2.83
C MET A 151 -7.94 6.62 -2.21
N LEU A 152 -7.48 6.60 -0.97
CA LEU A 152 -7.31 5.39 -0.17
C LEU A 152 -8.50 5.22 0.78
N HIS A 153 -9.18 4.09 0.64
CA HIS A 153 -10.26 3.66 1.50
C HIS A 153 -9.77 2.51 2.38
N VAL A 154 -9.81 2.69 3.69
CA VAL A 154 -9.61 1.59 4.63
C VAL A 154 -10.98 1.04 5.01
N ARG A 155 -11.15 -0.28 4.95
CA ARG A 155 -12.41 -0.95 5.33
C ARG A 155 -12.12 -2.08 6.29
N ARG A 156 -12.74 -2.05 7.47
CA ARG A 156 -12.66 -3.13 8.44
C ARG A 156 -14.04 -3.75 8.54
N LEU A 157 -14.14 -5.04 8.25
CA LEU A 157 -15.40 -5.76 8.15
C LEU A 157 -15.45 -6.84 9.23
N THR A 158 -16.62 -7.03 9.81
CA THR A 158 -16.98 -8.25 10.54
C THR A 158 -17.51 -9.33 9.58
N ALA A 159 -17.64 -10.57 10.05
CA ALA A 159 -18.15 -11.65 9.22
C ALA A 159 -19.62 -11.38 8.81
N GLY A 160 -19.92 -11.45 7.52
CA GLY A 160 -21.21 -11.15 6.92
C GLY A 160 -21.46 -9.67 6.61
N GLU A 161 -20.61 -8.77 7.12
CA GLU A 161 -20.71 -7.34 6.84
C GLU A 161 -20.35 -7.03 5.39
N ARG A 162 -21.01 -6.01 4.84
CA ARG A 162 -20.83 -5.57 3.45
C ARG A 162 -20.34 -4.14 3.40
N THR A 163 -19.50 -3.85 2.43
CA THR A 163 -19.13 -2.47 2.08
C THR A 163 -19.07 -2.31 0.58
N ALA A 164 -19.39 -1.11 0.12
CA ALA A 164 -19.22 -0.75 -1.28
C ALA A 164 -17.73 -0.67 -1.61
N VAL A 165 -17.36 -1.25 -2.75
CA VAL A 165 -16.12 -0.93 -3.45
C VAL A 165 -16.40 0.35 -4.25
N PRO A 166 -15.51 1.35 -4.27
CA PRO A 166 -15.76 2.61 -4.98
C PRO A 166 -16.11 2.40 -6.47
N ASP A 167 -17.00 3.23 -6.99
CA ASP A 167 -17.29 3.27 -8.42
C ASP A 167 -16.26 4.18 -9.10
N ALA A 168 -15.35 3.59 -9.89
CA ALA A 168 -14.24 4.33 -10.51
C ALA A 168 -13.68 3.64 -11.76
N ALA A 169 -12.87 4.38 -12.52
CA ALA A 169 -12.23 3.86 -13.71
C ALA A 169 -11.27 2.71 -13.38
N TYR A 170 -10.55 2.83 -12.26
CA TYR A 170 -9.65 1.81 -11.73
C TYR A 170 -9.84 1.68 -10.21
N VAL A 171 -10.03 0.45 -9.75
CA VAL A 171 -10.03 0.13 -8.32
C VAL A 171 -9.07 -1.01 -8.03
N TYR A 172 -8.16 -0.80 -7.09
CA TYR A 172 -7.28 -1.85 -6.58
C TYR A 172 -7.68 -2.21 -5.16
N VAL A 173 -8.19 -3.43 -4.97
CA VAL A 173 -8.54 -3.97 -3.66
C VAL A 173 -7.39 -4.84 -3.17
N HIS A 174 -6.86 -4.55 -1.99
CA HIS A 174 -5.84 -5.37 -1.32
C HIS A 174 -6.38 -5.90 0.01
N VAL A 175 -6.28 -7.21 0.23
CA VAL A 175 -6.68 -7.82 1.50
C VAL A 175 -5.50 -7.83 2.46
N VAL A 176 -5.57 -7.01 3.51
CA VAL A 176 -4.52 -6.93 4.53
C VAL A 176 -4.57 -8.13 5.46
N ARG A 177 -5.78 -8.48 5.92
CA ARG A 177 -6.04 -9.63 6.80
C ARG A 177 -7.47 -10.12 6.67
N GLY A 178 -7.71 -11.33 7.15
CA GLY A 178 -9.01 -12.00 7.05
C GLY A 178 -9.30 -12.48 5.63
N GLU A 179 -10.56 -12.82 5.41
CA GLU A 179 -11.06 -13.31 4.13
C GLU A 179 -12.28 -12.50 3.71
N VAL A 180 -12.32 -12.10 2.44
CA VAL A 180 -13.46 -11.40 1.85
C VAL A 180 -13.94 -12.07 0.58
N ARG A 181 -15.17 -11.76 0.19
CA ARG A 181 -15.75 -12.15 -1.09
C ARG A 181 -16.04 -10.91 -1.93
N LEU A 182 -15.56 -10.91 -3.18
CA LEU A 182 -15.86 -9.94 -4.22
C LEU A 182 -16.58 -10.67 -5.37
N GLY A 183 -17.90 -10.51 -5.47
CA GLY A 183 -18.70 -11.29 -6.42
C GLY A 183 -18.55 -12.81 -6.18
N PRO A 184 -18.07 -13.60 -7.17
CA PRO A 184 -17.81 -15.04 -7.00
C PRO A 184 -16.46 -15.35 -6.33
N GLU A 185 -15.54 -14.39 -6.27
CA GLU A 185 -14.16 -14.61 -5.85
C GLU A 185 -14.01 -14.50 -4.34
N LYS A 186 -13.32 -15.47 -3.74
CA LYS A 186 -12.85 -15.41 -2.35
C LYS A 186 -11.39 -15.00 -2.33
N LEU A 187 -11.04 -13.99 -1.54
CA LEU A 187 -9.69 -13.44 -1.41
C LEU A 187 -9.24 -13.51 0.05
N GLY A 188 -7.98 -13.89 0.26
CA GLY A 188 -7.33 -13.95 1.58
C GLY A 188 -6.17 -12.95 1.70
N PRO A 189 -5.43 -12.95 2.82
CA PRO A 189 -4.36 -11.97 3.06
C PRO A 189 -3.31 -11.97 1.95
N GLY A 190 -2.96 -10.78 1.49
CA GLY A 190 -2.01 -10.55 0.39
C GLY A 190 -2.61 -10.70 -1.01
N ASP A 191 -3.80 -11.28 -1.17
CA ASP A 191 -4.51 -11.29 -2.44
C ASP A 191 -4.98 -9.86 -2.79
N ALA A 192 -5.12 -9.61 -4.09
CA ALA A 192 -5.67 -8.36 -4.60
C ALA A 192 -6.66 -8.59 -5.75
N ALA A 193 -7.52 -7.60 -6.00
CA ALA A 193 -8.35 -7.53 -7.20
C ALA A 193 -8.13 -6.19 -7.91
N ARG A 194 -7.84 -6.26 -9.20
CA ARG A 194 -7.76 -5.12 -10.13
C ARG A 194 -9.09 -5.02 -10.88
N ILE A 195 -9.83 -3.95 -10.67
CA ILE A 195 -11.16 -3.76 -11.25
C ILE A 195 -11.14 -2.53 -12.14
N THR A 196 -11.42 -2.71 -13.43
CA THR A 196 -11.62 -1.60 -14.38
C THR A 196 -13.10 -1.31 -14.57
N GLN A 197 -13.46 -0.03 -14.61
CA GLN A 197 -14.85 0.44 -14.70
C GLN A 197 -15.70 -0.24 -13.62
N ALA A 198 -15.28 -0.08 -12.36
CA ALA A 198 -16.01 -0.60 -11.22
C ALA A 198 -17.34 0.14 -11.09
N GLU A 199 -18.44 -0.60 -11.01
CA GLU A 199 -19.78 -0.05 -10.82
C GLU A 199 -20.59 -1.05 -9.97
N GLY A 200 -21.08 -0.61 -8.82
CA GLY A 200 -21.94 -1.41 -7.93
C GLY A 200 -21.27 -2.66 -7.36
N VAL A 201 -19.94 -2.65 -7.25
CA VAL A 201 -19.18 -3.77 -6.68
C VAL A 201 -19.25 -3.74 -5.15
N GLU A 202 -19.49 -4.89 -4.52
CA GLU A 202 -19.49 -5.03 -3.06
C GLU A 202 -18.41 -6.01 -2.59
N ALA A 203 -17.80 -5.68 -1.45
CA ALA A 203 -16.97 -6.60 -0.67
C ALA A 203 -17.76 -7.09 0.55
N ILE A 204 -17.68 -8.39 0.81
CA ILE A 204 -18.36 -9.05 1.92
C ILE A 204 -17.35 -9.77 2.80
N GLY A 205 -17.31 -9.44 4.09
CA GLY A 205 -16.45 -10.13 5.05
C GLY A 205 -16.87 -11.59 5.20
N VAL A 206 -15.95 -12.53 4.92
CA VAL A 206 -16.13 -13.95 5.27
C VAL A 206 -15.67 -14.17 6.71
N THR A 207 -14.58 -13.53 7.09
CA THR A 207 -14.11 -13.40 8.48
C THR A 207 -14.03 -11.92 8.85
N ALA A 208 -13.64 -11.63 10.10
CA ALA A 208 -13.13 -10.30 10.42
C ALA A 208 -11.95 -9.98 9.48
N SER A 209 -12.01 -8.85 8.79
CA SER A 209 -11.13 -8.54 7.66
C SER A 209 -10.77 -7.06 7.59
N GLU A 210 -9.65 -6.74 6.97
CA GLU A 210 -9.25 -5.36 6.65
C GLU A 210 -8.78 -5.26 5.21
N LEU A 211 -9.28 -4.25 4.51
CA LEU A 211 -9.01 -3.98 3.11
C LEU A 211 -8.43 -2.58 2.94
N LEU A 212 -7.50 -2.46 1.99
CA LEU A 212 -7.12 -1.19 1.38
C LEU A 212 -7.74 -1.15 -0.03
N LEU A 213 -8.60 -0.18 -0.31
CA LEU A 213 -9.16 0.04 -1.63
C LEU A 213 -8.60 1.35 -2.17
N TRP A 214 -7.91 1.29 -3.30
CA TRP A 214 -7.46 2.46 -4.03
C TRP A 214 -8.45 2.79 -5.15
N GLU A 215 -9.06 3.96 -5.06
CA GLU A 215 -9.89 4.57 -6.10
C GLU A 215 -9.02 5.47 -6.99
N MET A 216 -9.06 5.25 -8.32
CA MET A 216 -8.22 5.92 -9.32
C MET A 216 -8.93 6.12 -10.67
#